data_AF-A0A9E7D4E6-F1
#
_entry.id   AF-A0A9E7D4E6-F1
#
_cell.length_a   1.000
_cell.length_b   1.000
_cell.length_c   1.000
_cell.angle_alpha   90.00
_cell.angle_beta   90.00
_cell.angle_gamma   90.00
#
_symmetry.space_group_name_H-M   'P 1'
#
loop_
_entity.id
_entity.type
_entity.pdbx_description
1 polymer ?
#
loop_
_entity_poly.entity_id
_entity_poly.type
_entity_poly.pdbx_seq_one_letter_code
_entity_poly.pdbx_strand_id
1 'polypeptide(L)' 'MPPPSDWKDMPDELQLVLAREALRRAAETLAEHAELLALEMEDGALRDRGGPDALRLFASVVRATSLDSMGPVGHA' A
#
# COMPACT_ATOMS: atom_id res chain seq x y z
N MET A 1 -11.13 -26.88 15.09
CA MET A 1 -11.49 -25.59 15.71
C MET A 1 -12.17 -24.76 14.63
N PRO A 2 -13.40 -24.26 14.83
CA PRO A 2 -14.01 -23.35 13.85
C PRO A 2 -13.14 -22.09 13.71
N PRO A 3 -13.10 -21.45 12.53
CA PRO A 3 -12.37 -20.20 12.36
C PRO A 3 -12.98 -19.12 13.27
N PRO A 4 -12.16 -18.24 13.88
CA PRO A 4 -12.66 -17.11 14.65
C PRO A 4 -13.57 -16.24 13.77
N SER A 5 -14.76 -15.93 14.27
CA SER A 5 -15.80 -15.18 13.55
C SER A 5 -15.61 -13.67 13.59
N ASP A 6 -14.78 -13.16 14.51
CA ASP A 6 -14.47 -11.74 14.67
C ASP A 6 -12.95 -11.51 14.66
N TRP A 7 -12.53 -10.36 14.12
CA TRP A 7 -11.13 -9.93 14.04
C TRP A 7 -10.44 -9.94 15.41
N LYS A 8 -11.18 -9.49 16.45
CA LYS A 8 -10.66 -9.38 17.82
C LYS A 8 -10.41 -10.72 18.50
N ASP A 9 -11.00 -11.80 17.97
CA ASP A 9 -10.83 -13.15 18.49
C ASP A 9 -9.63 -13.88 17.85
N MET A 10 -8.98 -13.26 16.86
CA MET A 10 -7.78 -13.80 16.22
C MET A 10 -6.53 -13.55 17.08
N PRO A 11 -5.54 -14.46 17.07
CA PRO A 11 -4.24 -14.19 17.70
C PRO A 11 -3.61 -12.90 17.14
N ASP A 12 -2.96 -12.12 18.01
CA ASP A 12 -2.34 -10.84 17.64
C ASP A 12 -1.34 -10.97 16.48
N GLU A 13 -0.57 -12.05 16.44
CA GLU A 13 0.33 -12.35 15.33
C GLU A 13 -0.43 -12.52 14.00
N LEU A 14 -1.58 -13.20 14.02
CA LEU A 14 -2.40 -13.39 12.83
C LEU A 14 -3.04 -12.07 12.39
N GLN A 15 -3.54 -11.27 13.34
CA GLN A 15 -4.03 -9.92 13.05
C GLN A 15 -2.93 -9.05 12.43
N LEU A 16 -1.71 -9.09 12.98
CA LEU A 16 -0.58 -8.33 12.46
C LEU A 16 -0.19 -8.76 11.03
N VAL A 17 -0.13 -10.07 10.76
CA VAL A 17 0.16 -10.59 9.43
C VAL A 17 -0.90 -10.16 8.42
N LEU A 18 -2.18 -10.27 8.78
CA LEU A 18 -3.30 -9.85 7.92
C LEU A 18 -3.29 -8.33 7.68
N ALA A 19 -3.02 -7.53 8.71
CA ALA A 19 -2.93 -6.07 8.59
C ALA A 19 -1.76 -5.65 7.70
N ARG A 20 -0.58 -6.27 7.85
CA ARG A 20 0.59 -6.02 6.99
C ARG A 20 0.30 -6.36 5.54
N GLU A 21 -0.35 -7.50 5.29
CA GLU A 21 -0.71 -7.91 3.93
C GLU A 21 -1.78 -6.98 3.32
N ALA A 22 -2.76 -6.55 4.10
CA ALA A 22 -3.75 -5.57 3.65
C ALA A 22 -3.10 -4.22 3.28
N LEU A 23 -2.17 -3.74 4.11
CA LEU A 23 -1.40 -2.53 3.84
C LEU A 23 -0.52 -2.66 2.60
N ARG A 24 0.14 -3.80 2.40
CA ARG A 24 0.93 -4.09 1.19
C ARG A 24 0.07 -3.96 -0.07
N ARG A 25 -1.10 -4.60 -0.08
CA ARG A 25 -2.03 -4.54 -1.23
C ARG A 25 -2.55 -3.13 -1.47
N ALA A 26 -2.92 -2.43 -0.40
CA ALA A 26 -3.40 -1.05 -0.50
C ALA A 26 -2.31 -0.14 -1.10
N ALA A 27 -1.06 -0.30 -0.67
CA ALA A 27 0.06 0.45 -1.19
C ALA A 27 0.34 0.16 -2.67
N GLU A 28 0.28 -1.11 -3.09
CA GLU A 28 0.41 -1.50 -4.49
C GLU A 28 -0.67 -0.81 -5.34
N THR A 29 -1.93 -0.88 -4.90
CA THR A 29 -3.05 -0.23 -5.60
C THR A 29 -2.85 1.28 -5.70
N LEU A 30 -2.44 1.94 -4.61
CA LEU A 30 -2.21 3.39 -4.59
C LEU A 30 -1.08 3.81 -5.53
N ALA A 31 0.02 3.05 -5.56
CA ALA A 31 1.15 3.33 -6.44
C ALA A 31 0.77 3.17 -7.92
N GLU A 32 0.05 2.12 -8.28
CA GLU A 32 -0.47 1.91 -9.64
C GLU A 32 -1.39 3.06 -10.07
N HIS A 33 -2.31 3.48 -9.21
CA HIS A 33 -3.22 4.58 -9.52
C HIS A 33 -2.48 5.91 -9.71
N ALA A 34 -1.44 6.17 -8.92
CA ALA A 34 -0.63 7.36 -9.09
C ALA A 34 0.12 7.35 -10.42
N GLU A 35 0.66 6.20 -10.84
CA GLU A 35 1.29 6.06 -12.16
C GLU A 35 0.30 6.26 -13.31
N LEU A 36 -0.90 5.69 -13.21
CA LEU A 36 -1.96 5.91 -14.21
C LEU A 36 -2.34 7.39 -14.30
N LEU A 37 -2.55 8.07 -13.17
CA LEU A 37 -2.85 9.50 -13.17
C LEU A 37 -1.72 10.35 -13.76
N ALA A 38 -0.46 9.96 -13.55
CA ALA A 38 0.68 10.64 -14.15
C ALA A 38 0.65 10.53 -15.68
N LEU A 39 0.33 9.35 -16.22
CA LEU A 39 0.20 9.14 -17.66
C LEU A 39 -0.94 9.97 -18.26
N GLU A 40 -2.10 10.00 -17.60
CA GLU A 40 -3.25 10.82 -18.03
C GLU A 40 -2.94 12.33 -17.99
N MET A 41 -2.11 12.78 -17.05
CA MET A 41 -1.62 14.17 -17.02
C MET A 41 -0.66 14.48 -18.17
N GLU A 42 0.23 13.54 -18.51
CA GLU A 42 1.19 13.70 -19.62
C GLU A 42 0.51 13.71 -20.99
N ASP A 43 -0.55 12.93 -21.16
CA ASP A 43 -1.37 12.93 -22.37
C ASP A 43 -2.28 14.18 -22.46
N GLY A 44 -2.30 15.00 -21.42
CA GLY A 44 -3.11 16.22 -21.34
C GLY A 44 -4.59 15.99 -21.06
N ALA A 45 -5.00 14.77 -20.73
CA ALA A 45 -6.35 14.42 -20.33
C ALA A 45 -6.72 14.99 -18.95
N LEU A 46 -5.72 15.20 -18.08
CA LEU A 46 -5.88 15.80 -16.75
C LEU A 46 -5.10 17.10 -16.59
N ARG A 47 -5.70 18.06 -15.87
CA ARG A 47 -5.05 19.33 -15.55
C ARG A 47 -3.95 19.14 -14.51
N ASP A 48 -2.74 19.57 -14.85
CA ASP A 48 -1.59 19.57 -13.95
C ASP A 48 -1.83 20.45 -12.70
N ARG A 49 -1.72 19.84 -11.51
CA ARG A 49 -1.75 20.49 -10.18
C ARG A 49 -0.62 19.99 -9.26
N GLY A 50 0.55 19.72 -9.81
CA GLY A 50 1.70 19.19 -9.06
C GLY A 50 2.62 18.28 -9.88
N GLY A 51 2.23 17.99 -11.10
CA GLY A 51 3.02 17.30 -12.10
C GLY A 51 2.93 15.77 -12.02
N PRO A 52 3.13 15.08 -13.15
CA PRO A 52 3.26 13.63 -13.20
C PRO A 52 4.44 13.13 -12.34
N ASP A 53 5.49 13.93 -12.20
CA ASP A 53 6.66 13.58 -11.38
C ASP A 53 6.34 13.46 -9.89
N ALA A 54 5.43 14.30 -9.36
CA ALA A 54 5.01 14.18 -7.97
C ALA A 54 4.23 12.89 -7.70
N LEU A 55 3.41 12.46 -8.67
CA LEU A 55 2.67 11.20 -8.59
C LEU A 55 3.61 9.99 -8.65
N ARG A 56 4.64 10.03 -9.51
CA ARG A 56 5.68 9.00 -9.56
C ARG A 56 6.52 8.94 -8.29
N LEU A 57 6.86 10.10 -7.72
CA LEU A 57 7.53 10.18 -6.44
C LEU A 57 6.67 9.55 -5.34
N PHE A 58 5.38 9.89 -5.29
CA PHE A 58 4.43 9.29 -4.35
C PHE A 58 4.37 7.76 -4.51
N ALA A 59 4.21 7.24 -5.74
CA ALA A 59 4.21 5.81 -6.01
C ALA A 59 5.49 5.12 -5.52
N SER A 60 6.64 5.75 -5.74
CA SER A 60 7.95 5.25 -5.29
C SER A 60 8.05 5.18 -3.77
N VAL A 61 7.63 6.24 -3.07
CA VAL A 61 7.63 6.30 -1.60
C VAL A 61 6.70 5.23 -1.02
N VAL A 62 5.48 5.11 -1.56
CA VAL A 62 4.50 4.12 -1.10
C VAL A 62 5.06 2.70 -1.23
N ARG A 63 5.62 2.34 -2.39
CA ARG A 63 6.25 1.02 -2.59
C ARG A 63 7.41 0.78 -1.61
N ALA A 64 8.28 1.77 -1.41
CA ALA A 64 9.41 1.66 -0.48
C ALA A 64 8.93 1.40 0.96
N THR A 65 7.92 2.13 1.43
CA THR A 65 7.38 1.96 2.79
C THR A 65 6.73 0.59 3.02
N SER A 66 6.13 0.00 2.00
CA SER A 66 5.55 -1.34 2.10
C SER A 66 6.60 -2.45 2.13
N LEU A 67 7.71 -2.28 1.42
CA LEU A 67 8.85 -3.21 1.49
C LEU A 67 9.51 -3.19 2.87
N ASP A 68 9.68 -2.00 3.46
CA ASP A 68 10.27 -1.85 4.80
C ASP A 68 9.37 -2.43 5.92
N SER A 69 8.05 -2.36 5.73
CA SER A 69 7.07 -2.91 6.68
C SER A 69 7.07 -4.45 6.75
N MET A 70 7.80 -5.13 5.87
CA MET A 70 7.96 -6.60 5.84
C MET A 70 9.15 -7.12 6.67
N GLY A 71 9.81 -6.27 7.45
CA GLY A 71 10.85 -6.71 8.40
C GLY A 71 10.36 -7.84 9.34
N PRO A 72 11.25 -8.72 9.81
CA PRO A 72 10.88 -9.93 10.55
C PRO A 72 9.98 -9.60 11.74
N VAL A 73 8.89 -10.35 11.89
CA VAL A 73 8.09 -10.37 13.12
C VAL A 73 8.92 -11.11 14.17
N GLY A 74 9.90 -10.41 14.76
CA GLY A 74 10.76 -10.94 15.80
C GLY A 74 10.24 -10.53 17.17
N HIS A 75 9.83 -11.51 17.98
CA HIS A 75 9.68 -11.33 19.42
C HIS A 75 11.08 -11.15 20.03
N ALA A 76 11.29 -10.03 20.71
CA ALA A 76 12.45 -9.82 21.58
C ALA A 76 12.22 -10.48 22.95
#